data_AF-J2ZHE3-F1
#
_entry.id   AF-J2ZHE3-F1
#
_cell.length_a   1.000
_cell.length_b   1.000
_cell.length_c   1.000
_cell.angle_alpha   90.00
_cell.angle_beta   90.00
_cell.angle_gamma   90.00
#
_symmetry.space_group_name_H-M   'P 1'
#
loop_
_entity.id
_entity.type
_entity.pdbx_description
1 polymer ?
#
loop_
_entity_poly.entity_id
_entity_poly.type
_entity_poly.pdbx_seq_one_letter_code
_entity_poly.pdbx_strand_id
1 'polypeptide(L)'
;MVTLHGGDAYPRLGRGAGAAWNAHNRARAFEGASRLLAVSRYLADVALGAGADPQRLSVHYQGVDADWWTPAPNTQESREEPIVLFVGALSHLKGVDDLARACADLVGRRPHHLVLVGDGPLAPALRERAHVSFTGRLDREGVRDWMRRARVLVLPTKPTEGRQEAAGLVLLEAQACGVPVITYPTGGTPEMIAPGASLLAAERSPHSLARSIDEALAWSEDERADRGAACRAWVTRERSLRASVQHLRAIYADVTR
;
A
#
# COMPACT_ATOMS: atom_id res chain seq x y z
N MET A 1 -0.34 -15.61 -20.37
CA MET A 1 0.03 -15.17 -19.01
C MET A 1 -1.00 -14.20 -18.49
N VAL A 2 -1.33 -14.25 -17.20
CA VAL A 2 -2.21 -13.29 -16.53
C VAL A 2 -1.60 -12.93 -15.17
N THR A 3 -1.52 -11.63 -14.85
CA THR A 3 -1.11 -11.16 -13.52
C THR A 3 -2.34 -10.92 -12.66
N LEU A 4 -2.39 -11.61 -11.51
CA LEU A 4 -3.50 -11.55 -10.57
C LEU A 4 -3.40 -10.29 -9.70
N HIS A 5 -4.49 -9.54 -9.57
CA HIS A 5 -4.57 -8.29 -8.80
C HIS A 5 -5.66 -8.31 -7.71
N GLY A 6 -6.43 -9.40 -7.61
CA GLY A 6 -7.41 -9.63 -6.56
C GLY A 6 -8.74 -10.11 -7.12
N GLY A 7 -9.42 -9.32 -7.95
CA GLY A 7 -10.76 -9.66 -8.47
C GLY A 7 -10.79 -10.92 -9.35
N ASP A 8 -9.64 -11.24 -9.92
CA ASP A 8 -9.27 -12.39 -10.73
C ASP A 8 -8.75 -13.60 -9.91
N ALA A 9 -8.65 -13.47 -8.58
CA ALA A 9 -8.18 -14.53 -7.68
C ALA A 9 -9.16 -14.84 -6.53
N TYR A 10 -9.81 -13.84 -5.93
CA TYR A 10 -10.71 -14.04 -4.80
C TYR A 10 -11.91 -14.93 -5.17
N PRO A 11 -12.24 -15.97 -4.38
CA PRO A 11 -13.29 -16.93 -4.72
C PRO A 11 -14.70 -16.32 -4.62
N ARG A 12 -14.93 -15.40 -3.67
CA ARG A 12 -16.24 -14.80 -3.35
C ARG A 12 -16.10 -13.27 -3.22
N LEU A 13 -16.21 -12.57 -4.34
CA LEU A 13 -16.07 -11.11 -4.40
C LEU A 13 -17.28 -10.44 -5.05
N GLY A 14 -17.91 -9.49 -4.35
CA GLY A 14 -19.10 -8.76 -4.81
C GLY A 14 -20.41 -9.52 -4.61
N ARG A 15 -21.49 -9.01 -5.22
CA ARG A 15 -22.85 -9.59 -5.17
C ARG A 15 -23.50 -9.56 -6.56
N GLY A 16 -24.52 -10.39 -6.78
CA GLY A 16 -25.30 -10.42 -8.02
C GLY A 16 -24.44 -10.57 -9.27
N ALA A 17 -24.73 -9.78 -10.31
CA ALA A 17 -24.00 -9.79 -11.58
C ALA A 17 -22.49 -9.54 -11.41
N GLY A 18 -22.07 -8.71 -10.45
CA GLY A 18 -20.66 -8.46 -10.17
C GLY A 18 -19.93 -9.70 -9.62
N ALA A 19 -20.61 -10.52 -8.81
CA ALA A 19 -20.05 -11.78 -8.33
C ALA A 19 -19.91 -12.81 -9.45
N ALA A 20 -20.91 -12.91 -10.33
CA ALA A 20 -20.85 -13.77 -11.51
C ALA A 20 -19.72 -13.36 -12.48
N TRP A 21 -19.55 -12.05 -12.70
CA TRP A 21 -18.46 -11.49 -13.51
C TRP A 21 -17.07 -11.82 -12.94
N ASN A 22 -16.86 -11.62 -11.64
CA ASN A 22 -15.59 -11.97 -10.98
C ASN A 22 -15.30 -13.48 -11.03
N ALA A 23 -16.32 -14.32 -10.81
CA ALA A 23 -16.19 -15.77 -10.94
C ALA A 23 -15.83 -16.21 -12.37
N HIS A 24 -16.46 -15.61 -13.39
CA HIS A 24 -16.15 -15.85 -14.79
C HIS A 24 -14.71 -15.47 -15.12
N ASN A 25 -14.27 -14.27 -14.73
CA ASN A 25 -12.91 -13.79 -15.01
C ASN A 25 -11.83 -14.66 -14.33
N ARG A 26 -12.07 -15.09 -13.08
CA ARG A 26 -11.18 -16.03 -12.37
C ARG A 26 -11.08 -17.37 -13.10
N ALA A 27 -12.20 -17.96 -13.50
CA ALA A 27 -12.20 -19.21 -14.27
C ALA A 27 -11.42 -19.06 -15.59
N ARG A 28 -11.70 -17.99 -16.36
CA ARG A 28 -10.99 -17.68 -17.61
C ARG A 28 -9.50 -17.47 -17.43
N ALA A 29 -9.07 -16.81 -16.35
CA ALA A 29 -7.67 -16.67 -16.01
C ALA A 29 -7.05 -18.04 -15.69
N PHE A 30 -7.65 -18.82 -14.78
CA PHE A 30 -7.07 -20.07 -14.29
C PHE A 30 -6.98 -21.12 -15.41
N GLU A 31 -8.03 -21.28 -16.20
CA GLU A 31 -8.06 -22.19 -17.34
C GLU A 31 -7.07 -21.72 -18.43
N GLY A 32 -7.19 -20.48 -18.91
CA GLY A 32 -6.53 -20.02 -20.14
C GLY A 32 -5.10 -19.47 -20.03
N ALA A 33 -4.58 -19.11 -18.84
CA ALA A 33 -3.42 -18.20 -18.77
C ALA A 33 -2.01 -18.75 -19.09
N SER A 34 -1.78 -20.07 -19.18
CA SER A 34 -0.46 -20.75 -19.22
C SER A 34 0.45 -20.55 -17.99
N ARG A 35 0.65 -19.30 -17.53
CA ARG A 35 1.15 -18.97 -16.18
C ARG A 35 0.28 -17.86 -15.56
N LEU A 36 0.08 -17.98 -14.25
CA LEU A 36 -0.58 -17.02 -13.36
C LEU A 36 0.48 -16.33 -12.51
N LEU A 37 0.48 -15.01 -12.47
CA LEU A 37 1.50 -14.22 -11.76
C LEU A 37 0.84 -13.51 -10.57
N ALA A 38 1.06 -14.00 -9.35
CA ALA A 38 0.51 -13.38 -8.15
C ALA A 38 1.43 -12.25 -7.65
N VAL A 39 0.87 -11.06 -7.39
CA VAL A 39 1.65 -9.87 -6.97
C VAL A 39 2.19 -9.92 -5.53
N SER A 40 1.88 -10.98 -4.79
CA SER A 40 2.34 -11.28 -3.43
C SER A 40 2.20 -12.77 -3.14
N ARG A 41 2.88 -13.30 -2.10
CA ARG A 41 2.64 -14.67 -1.62
C ARG A 41 1.22 -14.82 -1.09
N TYR A 42 0.72 -13.83 -0.35
CA TYR A 42 -0.66 -13.79 0.09
C TYR A 42 -1.65 -14.01 -1.07
N LEU A 43 -1.46 -13.34 -2.21
CA LEU A 43 -2.35 -13.52 -3.36
C LEU A 43 -2.14 -14.87 -4.06
N ALA A 44 -0.93 -15.45 -4.02
CA ALA A 44 -0.69 -16.81 -4.48
C ALA A 44 -1.47 -17.82 -3.62
N ASP A 45 -1.43 -17.69 -2.28
CA ASP A 45 -2.19 -18.55 -1.37
C ASP A 45 -3.70 -18.42 -1.58
N VAL A 46 -4.21 -17.20 -1.82
CA VAL A 46 -5.61 -16.96 -2.22
C VAL A 46 -5.95 -17.64 -3.54
N ALA A 47 -5.06 -17.58 -4.54
CA ALA A 47 -5.27 -18.20 -5.84
C ALA A 47 -5.27 -19.74 -5.74
N LEU A 48 -4.33 -20.34 -5.00
CA LEU A 48 -4.29 -21.78 -4.71
C LEU A 48 -5.56 -22.23 -4.00
N GLY A 49 -5.98 -21.52 -2.95
CA GLY A 49 -7.22 -21.78 -2.23
C GLY A 49 -8.49 -21.59 -3.06
N ALA A 50 -8.40 -20.89 -4.21
CA ALA A 50 -9.46 -20.73 -5.19
C ALA A 50 -9.39 -21.73 -6.36
N GLY A 51 -8.41 -22.65 -6.38
CA GLY A 51 -8.25 -23.69 -7.39
C GLY A 51 -7.25 -23.37 -8.52
N ALA A 52 -6.31 -22.45 -8.33
CA ALA A 52 -5.22 -22.23 -9.27
C ALA A 52 -4.28 -23.44 -9.31
N ASP A 53 -3.84 -23.82 -10.51
CA ASP A 53 -2.84 -24.88 -10.70
C ASP A 53 -1.47 -24.43 -10.15
N PRO A 54 -0.89 -25.13 -9.14
CA PRO A 54 0.39 -24.77 -8.55
C PRO A 54 1.57 -24.88 -9.54
N GLN A 55 1.49 -25.72 -10.59
CA GLN A 55 2.54 -25.81 -11.62
C GLN A 55 2.54 -24.58 -12.55
N ARG A 56 1.44 -23.83 -12.58
CA ARG A 56 1.25 -22.65 -13.43
C ARG A 56 1.31 -21.35 -12.64
N LEU A 57 1.33 -21.38 -11.31
CA LEU A 57 1.35 -20.20 -10.46
C LEU A 57 2.78 -19.78 -10.11
N SER A 58 3.06 -18.48 -10.14
CA SER A 58 4.35 -17.92 -9.71
C SER A 58 4.13 -16.60 -8.98
N VAL A 59 4.94 -16.32 -7.95
CA VAL A 59 4.93 -15.02 -7.28
C VAL A 59 5.79 -14.04 -8.08
N HIS A 60 5.17 -12.99 -8.59
CA HIS A 60 5.84 -11.90 -9.29
C HIS A 60 5.50 -10.57 -8.62
N TYR A 61 6.38 -10.13 -7.71
CA TYR A 61 6.21 -8.84 -7.06
C TYR A 61 6.28 -7.70 -8.09
N GLN A 62 5.28 -6.82 -8.04
CA GLN A 62 5.32 -5.55 -8.77
C GLN A 62 6.42 -4.67 -8.18
N GLY A 63 7.13 -3.95 -9.05
CA GLY A 63 8.17 -3.00 -8.66
C GLY A 63 7.77 -1.56 -8.95
N VAL A 64 8.33 -0.62 -8.17
CA VAL A 64 8.15 0.82 -8.38
C VAL A 64 9.38 1.43 -9.05
N ASP A 65 9.14 2.45 -9.86
CA ASP A 65 10.19 3.23 -10.50
C ASP A 65 10.93 4.09 -9.46
N ALA A 66 11.95 3.52 -8.84
CA ALA A 66 12.77 4.18 -7.83
C ALA A 66 13.65 5.30 -8.42
N ASP A 67 13.85 5.36 -9.74
CA ASP A 67 14.58 6.46 -10.37
C ASP A 67 13.70 7.72 -10.47
N TRP A 68 12.36 7.56 -10.50
CA TRP A 68 11.37 8.65 -10.51
C TRP A 68 10.76 8.97 -9.14
N TRP A 69 10.43 7.94 -8.34
CA TRP A 69 10.01 8.06 -6.94
C TRP A 69 11.27 8.20 -6.09
N THR A 70 11.65 9.43 -5.76
CA THR A 70 12.90 9.76 -5.05
C THR A 70 12.65 10.67 -3.86
N PRO A 71 13.52 10.67 -2.83
CA PRO A 71 13.46 11.61 -1.72
C PRO A 71 13.48 13.07 -2.17
N ALA A 72 13.09 13.99 -1.28
CA ALA A 72 13.30 15.41 -1.51
C ALA A 72 14.80 15.72 -1.61
N PRO A 73 15.26 16.55 -2.56
CA PRO A 73 16.69 16.84 -2.73
C PRO A 73 17.28 17.63 -1.54
N ASN A 74 16.46 18.42 -0.84
CA ASN A 74 16.80 19.06 0.43
C ASN A 74 15.73 18.69 1.46
N THR A 75 16.12 18.01 2.53
CA THR A 75 15.30 17.81 3.73
C THR A 75 15.79 18.72 4.85
N GLN A 76 15.72 20.04 4.64
CA GLN A 76 15.76 20.95 5.79
C GLN A 76 14.48 20.75 6.61
N GLU A 77 14.60 20.81 7.94
CA GLU A 77 13.45 20.64 8.82
C GLU A 77 12.37 21.68 8.52
N SER A 78 11.17 21.21 8.21
CA SER A 78 10.02 22.10 8.09
C SER A 78 9.57 22.51 9.50
N ARG A 79 9.33 23.81 9.70
CA ARG A 79 8.65 24.31 10.91
C ARG A 79 7.13 24.09 10.88
N GLU A 80 6.60 23.52 9.79
CA GLU A 80 5.21 23.08 9.69
C GLU A 80 4.96 21.85 10.59
N GLU A 81 3.70 21.62 10.96
CA GLU A 81 3.32 20.40 11.68
C GLU A 81 3.62 19.13 10.85
N PRO A 82 4.03 18.03 11.50
CA PRO A 82 4.37 16.79 10.79
C PRO A 82 3.16 16.23 10.03
N ILE A 83 3.36 15.91 8.75
CA ILE A 83 2.29 15.39 7.89
C ILE A 83 2.17 13.87 8.04
N VAL A 84 1.01 13.42 8.50
CA VAL A 84 0.56 12.03 8.35
C VAL A 84 -0.16 11.93 7.01
N LEU A 85 0.38 11.14 6.08
CA LEU A 85 -0.14 11.06 4.71
C LEU A 85 -0.96 9.78 4.48
N PHE A 86 -2.08 9.91 3.79
CA PHE A 86 -2.79 8.80 3.16
C PHE A 86 -2.92 9.07 1.66
N VAL A 87 -2.72 8.04 0.85
CA VAL A 87 -2.92 8.10 -0.61
C VAL A 87 -3.73 6.88 -1.06
N GLY A 88 -4.92 7.10 -1.61
CA GLY A 88 -5.77 6.03 -2.13
C GLY A 88 -7.27 6.35 -2.19
N ALA A 89 -8.08 5.33 -2.49
CA ALA A 89 -9.54 5.46 -2.52
C ALA A 89 -10.10 5.63 -1.09
N LEU A 90 -10.84 6.70 -0.84
CA LEU A 90 -11.42 7.04 0.47
C LEU A 90 -12.61 6.10 0.78
N SER A 91 -12.29 4.92 1.29
CA SER A 91 -13.19 3.76 1.39
C SER A 91 -12.85 2.88 2.60
N HIS A 92 -13.84 2.12 3.11
CA HIS A 92 -13.64 1.23 4.26
C HIS A 92 -12.55 0.17 4.03
N LEU A 93 -12.44 -0.36 2.80
CA LEU A 93 -11.38 -1.30 2.42
C LEU A 93 -9.99 -0.73 2.68
N LYS A 94 -9.77 0.56 2.39
CA LYS A 94 -8.48 1.24 2.61
C LYS A 94 -8.30 1.75 4.05
N GLY A 95 -9.33 1.64 4.90
CA GLY A 95 -9.28 1.96 6.33
C GLY A 95 -9.10 3.43 6.69
N VAL A 96 -9.35 4.36 5.76
CA VAL A 96 -9.19 5.80 6.04
C VAL A 96 -10.11 6.31 7.17
N ASP A 97 -11.21 5.59 7.45
CA ASP A 97 -12.05 5.84 8.62
C ASP A 97 -11.35 5.49 9.95
N ASP A 98 -10.47 4.49 9.98
CA ASP A 98 -9.67 4.17 11.17
C ASP A 98 -8.52 5.16 11.33
N LEU A 99 -7.89 5.58 10.23
CA LEU A 99 -6.85 6.60 10.24
C LEU A 99 -7.38 7.93 10.79
N ALA A 100 -8.53 8.40 10.30
CA ALA A 100 -9.12 9.65 10.76
C ALA A 100 -9.56 9.61 12.23
N ARG A 101 -9.91 8.44 12.77
CA ARG A 101 -10.11 8.22 14.21
C ARG A 101 -8.78 8.29 14.97
N ALA A 102 -7.78 7.54 14.52
CA ALA A 102 -6.46 7.47 15.15
C ALA A 102 -5.77 8.86 15.24
N CYS A 103 -5.81 9.65 14.17
CA CYS A 103 -5.30 11.03 14.17
C CYS A 103 -6.07 11.94 15.14
N ALA A 104 -7.40 11.84 15.19
CA ALA A 104 -8.22 12.66 16.09
C ALA A 104 -7.95 12.35 17.58
N ASP A 105 -7.69 11.08 17.93
CA ASP A 105 -7.34 10.68 19.30
C ASP A 105 -5.94 11.19 19.74
N LEU A 106 -5.09 11.56 18.77
CA LEU A 106 -3.72 12.01 18.98
C LEU A 106 -3.55 13.53 18.91
N VAL A 107 -4.35 14.26 18.14
CA VAL A 107 -4.06 15.67 17.78
C VAL A 107 -3.83 16.59 19.00
N GLY A 108 -4.51 16.34 20.13
CA GLY A 108 -4.34 17.11 21.37
C GLY A 108 -3.07 16.77 22.18
N ARG A 109 -2.34 15.69 21.85
CA ARG A 109 -1.10 15.26 22.55
C ARG A 109 0.13 15.22 21.62
N ARG A 110 -0.09 15.04 20.32
CA ARG A 110 0.89 15.17 19.23
C ARG A 110 0.27 16.02 18.13
N PRO A 111 0.61 17.32 18.03
CA PRO A 111 0.22 18.15 16.89
C PRO A 111 0.76 17.53 15.59
N HIS A 112 -0.13 17.34 14.62
CA HIS A 112 0.18 16.76 13.31
C HIS A 112 -0.97 17.05 12.35
N HIS A 113 -0.67 17.09 11.06
CA HIS A 113 -1.65 17.34 10.01
C HIS A 113 -1.95 16.07 9.21
N LEU A 114 -3.22 15.67 9.09
CA LEU A 114 -3.63 14.52 8.29
C LEU A 114 -3.94 14.97 6.85
N VAL A 115 -3.18 14.49 5.88
CA VAL A 115 -3.41 14.78 4.45
C VAL A 115 -3.97 13.54 3.76
N LEU A 116 -5.17 13.68 3.18
CA LEU A 116 -5.88 12.63 2.46
C LEU A 116 -5.86 12.93 0.95
N VAL A 117 -5.04 12.16 0.22
CA VAL A 117 -4.92 12.24 -1.24
C VAL A 117 -5.76 11.15 -1.90
N GLY A 118 -6.66 11.56 -2.80
CA GLY A 118 -7.62 10.69 -3.47
C GLY A 118 -9.06 11.15 -3.27
N ASP A 119 -9.99 10.25 -3.58
CA ASP A 119 -11.43 10.49 -3.48
C ASP A 119 -12.16 9.16 -3.18
N GLY A 120 -13.43 9.21 -2.79
CA GLY A 120 -14.24 8.02 -2.52
C GLY A 120 -15.47 8.28 -1.64
N PRO A 121 -16.29 7.25 -1.39
CA PRO A 121 -17.57 7.38 -0.69
C PRO A 121 -17.44 7.92 0.75
N LEU A 122 -16.28 7.81 1.39
CA LEU A 122 -16.05 8.36 2.73
C LEU A 122 -15.63 9.83 2.74
N ALA A 123 -15.32 10.44 1.59
CA ALA A 123 -14.85 11.82 1.53
C ALA A 123 -15.78 12.83 2.22
N PRO A 124 -17.12 12.79 2.07
CA PRO A 124 -18.01 13.74 2.74
C PRO A 124 -17.90 13.69 4.27
N ALA A 125 -17.99 12.49 4.86
CA ALA A 125 -17.99 12.29 6.31
C ALA A 125 -16.64 12.56 6.99
N LEU A 126 -15.57 12.76 6.22
CA LEU A 126 -14.23 13.05 6.74
C LEU A 126 -13.85 14.53 6.61
N ARG A 127 -14.55 15.33 5.77
CA ARG A 127 -14.24 16.75 5.49
C ARG A 127 -14.49 17.71 6.64
N GLU A 128 -15.28 17.31 7.64
CA GLU A 128 -15.73 18.17 8.74
C GLU A 128 -14.68 18.32 9.88
N ARG A 129 -13.41 17.94 9.64
CA ARG A 129 -12.36 17.83 10.66
C ARG A 129 -11.24 18.85 10.42
N ALA A 130 -11.01 19.74 11.38
CA ALA A 130 -10.05 20.85 11.26
C ALA A 130 -8.58 20.42 11.00
N HIS A 131 -8.15 19.26 11.50
CA HIS A 131 -6.80 18.71 11.35
C HIS A 131 -6.65 17.81 10.10
N VAL A 132 -7.58 17.88 9.15
CA VAL A 132 -7.63 17.00 7.97
C VAL A 132 -7.75 17.83 6.69
N SER A 133 -6.80 17.65 5.78
CA SER A 133 -6.85 18.25 4.43
C SER A 133 -7.16 17.22 3.35
N PHE A 134 -7.97 17.64 2.38
CA PHE A 134 -8.36 16.83 1.21
C PHE A 134 -7.79 17.50 -0.02
N THR A 135 -6.89 16.81 -0.71
CA THR A 135 -6.35 17.31 -1.99
C THR A 135 -7.24 16.94 -3.17
N GLY A 136 -8.22 16.07 -2.96
CA GLY A 136 -8.88 15.34 -4.04
C GLY A 136 -7.91 14.40 -4.76
N ARG A 137 -8.26 14.00 -5.98
CA ARG A 137 -7.37 13.23 -6.84
C ARG A 137 -6.27 14.14 -7.41
N LEU A 138 -5.03 13.79 -7.12
CA LEU A 138 -3.86 14.40 -7.75
C LEU A 138 -3.34 13.51 -8.89
N ASP A 139 -2.51 14.09 -9.74
CA ASP A 139 -1.67 13.33 -10.67
C ASP A 139 -0.48 12.68 -9.93
N ARG A 140 0.37 11.97 -10.68
CA ARG A 140 1.50 11.25 -10.10
C ARG A 140 2.49 12.19 -9.41
N GLU A 141 2.73 13.37 -9.99
CA GLU A 141 3.69 14.36 -9.47
C GLU A 141 3.20 14.96 -8.14
N GLY A 142 1.93 15.41 -8.08
CA GLY A 142 1.33 15.89 -6.84
C GLY A 142 1.34 14.82 -5.72
N VAL A 143 1.11 13.55 -6.05
CA VAL A 143 1.26 12.44 -5.08
C VAL A 143 2.70 12.33 -4.57
N ARG A 144 3.70 12.40 -5.45
CA ARG A 144 5.13 12.34 -5.08
C ARG A 144 5.54 13.50 -4.19
N ASP A 145 5.06 14.70 -4.45
CA ASP A 145 5.43 15.87 -3.67
C ASP A 145 4.78 15.85 -2.27
N TRP A 146 3.57 15.29 -2.13
CA TRP A 146 3.03 14.98 -0.80
C TRP A 146 3.79 13.87 -0.08
N MET A 147 4.20 12.80 -0.77
CA MET A 147 5.07 11.76 -0.17
C MET A 147 6.36 12.39 0.36
N ARG A 148 7.06 13.19 -0.45
CA ARG A 148 8.30 13.88 -0.05
C ARG A 148 8.16 14.81 1.16
N ARG A 149 6.95 15.33 1.43
CA ARG A 149 6.63 16.15 2.62
C ARG A 149 6.15 15.33 3.82
N ALA A 150 5.77 14.07 3.61
CA ALA A 150 5.19 13.24 4.66
C ALA A 150 6.22 12.86 5.72
N ARG A 151 5.81 12.94 6.98
CA ARG A 151 6.53 12.34 8.10
C ARG A 151 6.42 10.81 8.05
N VAL A 152 5.25 10.32 7.67
CA VAL A 152 4.92 8.90 7.53
C VAL A 152 3.73 8.74 6.58
N LEU A 153 3.70 7.68 5.75
CA LEU A 153 2.49 7.31 4.99
C LEU A 153 1.76 6.14 5.69
N VAL A 154 0.46 6.26 5.85
CA VAL A 154 -0.37 5.29 6.57
C VAL A 154 -1.42 4.68 5.63
N LEU A 155 -1.40 3.36 5.47
CA LEU A 155 -2.38 2.59 4.70
C LEU A 155 -2.96 1.46 5.55
N PRO A 156 -3.95 1.74 6.42
CA PRO A 156 -4.52 0.77 7.36
C PRO A 156 -5.63 -0.04 6.69
N THR A 157 -5.33 -0.62 5.52
CA THR A 157 -6.27 -1.44 4.75
C THR A 157 -6.79 -2.62 5.59
N LYS A 158 -8.08 -2.93 5.49
CA LYS A 158 -8.74 -3.92 6.35
C LYS A 158 -9.70 -4.82 5.56
N PRO A 159 -9.86 -6.10 5.94
CA PRO A 159 -10.74 -7.02 5.24
C PRO A 159 -12.17 -6.45 5.12
N THR A 160 -12.65 -6.29 3.89
CA THR A 160 -13.95 -5.71 3.58
C THR A 160 -14.60 -6.53 2.48
N GLU A 161 -15.81 -7.05 2.72
CA GLU A 161 -16.60 -7.83 1.75
C GLU A 161 -15.83 -8.96 1.03
N GLY A 162 -15.02 -9.72 1.78
CA GLY A 162 -14.22 -10.84 1.24
C GLY A 162 -12.94 -10.42 0.52
N ARG A 163 -12.61 -9.13 0.48
CA ARG A 163 -11.39 -8.58 -0.13
C ARG A 163 -10.41 -8.07 0.93
N GLN A 164 -9.12 -8.28 0.68
CA GLN A 164 -8.01 -7.59 1.33
C GLN A 164 -7.13 -6.92 0.26
N GLU A 165 -6.15 -6.12 0.70
CA GLU A 165 -5.12 -5.57 -0.20
C GLU A 165 -4.25 -6.69 -0.77
N ALA A 166 -4.01 -6.67 -2.09
CA ALA A 166 -3.23 -7.68 -2.77
C ALA A 166 -1.72 -7.43 -2.62
N ALA A 167 -1.32 -6.15 -2.60
CA ALA A 167 0.06 -5.72 -2.35
C ALA A 167 0.06 -4.34 -1.68
N GLY A 168 -0.38 -3.32 -2.41
CA GLY A 168 -0.34 -1.92 -1.95
C GLY A 168 0.89 -1.17 -2.46
N LEU A 169 1.01 -0.98 -3.78
CA LEU A 169 2.12 -0.27 -4.43
C LEU A 169 2.49 1.06 -3.78
N VAL A 170 1.50 1.81 -3.29
CA VAL A 170 1.68 3.11 -2.64
C VAL A 170 2.57 3.07 -1.39
N LEU A 171 2.69 1.91 -0.74
CA LEU A 171 3.67 1.67 0.32
C LEU A 171 5.10 1.69 -0.23
N LEU A 172 5.33 1.06 -1.38
CA LEU A 172 6.62 1.02 -2.07
C LEU A 172 6.99 2.40 -2.63
N GLU A 173 6.01 3.14 -3.14
CA GLU A 173 6.20 4.51 -3.67
C GLU A 173 6.67 5.47 -2.56
N ALA A 174 6.02 5.44 -1.40
CA ALA A 174 6.44 6.23 -0.23
C ALA A 174 7.86 5.84 0.24
N GLN A 175 8.14 4.55 0.37
CA GLN A 175 9.46 4.07 0.79
C GLN A 175 10.55 4.37 -0.24
N ALA A 176 10.24 4.38 -1.54
CA ALA A 176 11.14 4.87 -2.59
C ALA A 176 11.43 6.37 -2.44
N CYS A 177 10.47 7.16 -1.96
CA CYS A 177 10.67 8.55 -1.54
C CYS A 177 11.38 8.70 -0.17
N GLY A 178 11.84 7.62 0.46
CA GLY A 178 12.49 7.66 1.77
C GLY A 178 11.52 7.93 2.93
N VAL A 179 10.24 7.61 2.76
CA VAL A 179 9.19 7.83 3.76
C VAL A 179 8.83 6.48 4.40
N PRO A 180 9.02 6.32 5.72
CA PRO A 180 8.53 5.14 6.43
C PRO A 180 7.01 5.00 6.32
N VAL A 181 6.52 3.77 6.43
CA VAL A 181 5.08 3.48 6.32
C VAL A 181 4.52 2.78 7.55
N ILE A 182 3.22 2.98 7.79
CA ILE A 182 2.42 2.26 8.78
C ILE A 182 1.29 1.54 8.05
N THR A 183 1.09 0.25 8.34
CA THR A 183 -0.04 -0.52 7.81
C THR A 183 -0.55 -1.54 8.82
N TYR A 184 -1.78 -2.01 8.63
CA TYR A 184 -2.28 -3.20 9.33
C TYR A 184 -1.68 -4.46 8.68
N PRO A 185 -1.38 -5.54 9.45
CA PRO A 185 -0.90 -6.80 8.91
C PRO A 185 -2.05 -7.54 8.19
N THR A 186 -2.31 -7.19 6.94
CA THR A 186 -3.48 -7.63 6.17
C THR A 186 -3.15 -7.86 4.71
N GLY A 187 -3.69 -8.94 4.15
CA GLY A 187 -3.37 -9.37 2.80
C GLY A 187 -1.87 -9.34 2.50
N GLY A 188 -1.50 -8.72 1.38
CA GLY A 188 -0.10 -8.60 0.95
C GLY A 188 0.68 -7.42 1.53
N THR A 189 0.11 -6.58 2.41
CA THR A 189 0.83 -5.38 2.89
C THR A 189 2.11 -5.67 3.69
N PRO A 190 2.24 -6.75 4.49
CA PRO A 190 3.51 -7.06 5.16
C PRO A 190 4.65 -7.41 4.19
N GLU A 191 4.33 -7.76 2.94
CA GLU A 191 5.33 -8.09 1.91
C GLU A 191 5.85 -6.85 1.16
N MET A 192 5.25 -5.67 1.43
CA MET A 192 5.54 -4.39 0.78
C MET A 192 6.21 -3.37 1.72
N ILE A 193 6.67 -3.79 2.90
CA ILE A 193 7.34 -2.91 3.87
C ILE A 193 8.81 -3.31 4.10
N ALA A 194 9.66 -2.31 4.31
CA ALA A 194 11.06 -2.46 4.68
C ALA A 194 11.17 -2.90 6.14
N PRO A 195 11.75 -4.08 6.43
CA PRO A 195 11.89 -4.59 7.79
C PRO A 195 12.66 -3.63 8.70
N GLY A 196 12.17 -3.42 9.92
CA GLY A 196 12.78 -2.54 10.94
C GLY A 196 12.59 -1.04 10.70
N ALA A 197 12.52 -0.60 9.44
CA ALA A 197 12.38 0.81 9.09
C ALA A 197 10.93 1.32 9.16
N SER A 198 9.96 0.48 8.79
CA SER A 198 8.52 0.76 8.77
C SER A 198 7.75 -0.08 9.81
N LEU A 199 6.52 0.32 10.15
CA LEU A 199 5.74 -0.29 11.24
C LEU A 199 4.53 -1.10 10.75
N LEU A 200 4.28 -2.22 11.42
CA LEU A 200 2.99 -2.91 11.41
C LEU A 200 2.26 -2.59 12.71
N ALA A 201 1.02 -2.10 12.62
CA ALA A 201 0.21 -1.92 13.82
C ALA A 201 -0.14 -3.32 14.38
N ALA A 202 0.10 -3.52 15.68
CA ALA A 202 -0.07 -4.84 16.33
C ALA A 202 -1.50 -5.41 16.17
N GLU A 203 -2.51 -4.55 16.15
CA GLU A 203 -3.90 -4.91 15.94
C GLU A 203 -4.56 -4.08 14.84
N ARG A 204 -5.66 -4.61 14.28
CA ARG A 204 -6.50 -3.94 13.28
C ARG A 204 -7.53 -3.04 13.96
N SER A 205 -7.05 -2.06 14.72
CA SER A 205 -7.88 -1.12 15.49
C SER A 205 -7.34 0.31 15.39
N PRO A 206 -8.22 1.34 15.38
CA PRO A 206 -7.79 2.75 15.42
C PRO A 206 -6.85 3.05 16.60
N HIS A 207 -7.08 2.42 17.76
CA HIS A 207 -6.21 2.58 18.92
C HIS A 207 -4.79 2.03 18.68
N SER A 208 -4.65 0.83 18.11
CA SER A 208 -3.32 0.32 17.80
C SER A 208 -2.65 1.08 16.66
N LEU A 209 -3.42 1.61 15.71
CA LEU A 209 -2.93 2.49 14.66
C LEU A 209 -2.41 3.82 15.23
N ALA A 210 -3.13 4.40 16.20
CA ALA A 210 -2.72 5.61 16.90
C ALA A 210 -1.39 5.41 17.64
N ARG A 211 -1.15 4.26 18.29
CA ARG A 211 0.15 3.98 18.92
C ARG A 211 1.31 4.00 17.91
N SER A 212 1.15 3.38 16.74
CA SER A 212 2.18 3.40 15.69
C SER A 212 2.38 4.80 15.08
N ILE A 213 1.33 5.61 14.99
CA ILE A 213 1.43 7.01 14.53
C ILE A 213 2.16 7.86 15.60
N ASP A 214 1.81 7.73 16.88
CA ASP A 214 2.49 8.39 18.01
C ASP A 214 4.00 8.07 18.03
N GLU A 215 4.37 6.80 17.82
CA GLU A 215 5.76 6.35 17.68
C GLU A 215 6.46 7.04 16.48
N ALA A 216 5.85 7.02 15.28
CA ALA A 216 6.45 7.62 14.09
C ALA A 216 6.58 9.16 14.16
N LEU A 217 5.66 9.81 14.87
CA LEU A 217 5.72 11.23 15.19
C LEU A 217 6.78 11.54 16.26
N ALA A 218 7.20 10.56 17.06
CA ALA A 218 8.15 10.73 18.16
C ALA A 218 9.63 10.45 17.79
N TRP A 219 9.93 9.78 16.67
CA TRP A 219 11.32 9.54 16.23
C TRP A 219 12.12 10.85 16.15
N SER A 220 13.44 10.79 16.40
CA SER A 220 14.32 11.95 16.16
C SER A 220 14.45 12.26 14.67
N GLU A 221 15.09 13.38 14.32
CA GLU A 221 15.44 13.67 12.93
C GLU A 221 16.37 12.58 12.36
N ASP A 222 17.42 12.22 13.10
CA ASP A 222 18.36 11.16 12.75
C ASP A 222 17.67 9.80 12.57
N GLU A 223 16.82 9.39 13.51
CA GLU A 223 16.11 8.12 13.42
C GLU A 223 15.17 8.09 12.20
N ARG A 224 14.49 9.22 11.90
CA ARG A 224 13.69 9.33 10.67
C ARG A 224 14.57 9.24 9.42
N ALA A 225 15.74 9.89 9.41
CA ALA A 225 16.66 9.87 8.28
C ALA A 225 17.18 8.44 8.02
N ASP A 226 17.60 7.73 9.05
CA ASP A 226 18.04 6.33 8.99
C ASP A 226 16.92 5.39 8.51
N ARG A 227 15.71 5.52 9.07
CA ARG A 227 14.53 4.76 8.63
C ARG A 227 14.19 5.06 7.16
N GLY A 228 14.28 6.33 6.74
CA GLY A 228 14.05 6.74 5.35
C GLY A 228 15.09 6.17 4.39
N ALA A 229 16.37 6.22 4.75
CA ALA A 229 17.46 5.62 3.99
C ALA A 229 17.31 4.09 3.88
N ALA A 230 16.95 3.41 4.97
CA ALA A 230 16.69 1.98 4.99
C ALA A 230 15.47 1.59 4.12
N CYS A 231 14.37 2.37 4.18
CA CYS A 231 13.21 2.20 3.30
C CYS A 231 13.60 2.30 1.81
N ARG A 232 14.36 3.35 1.47
CA ARG A 232 14.87 3.60 0.11
C ARG A 232 15.75 2.44 -0.37
N ALA A 233 16.75 2.06 0.41
CA ALA A 233 17.69 1.00 0.08
C ALA A 233 16.99 -0.35 -0.10
N TRP A 234 16.01 -0.67 0.75
CA TRP A 234 15.19 -1.87 0.62
C TRP A 234 14.38 -1.85 -0.68
N VAL A 235 13.64 -0.77 -0.99
CA VAL A 235 12.84 -0.71 -2.23
C VAL A 235 13.71 -0.79 -3.48
N THR A 236 14.82 -0.05 -3.56
CA THR A 236 15.71 -0.10 -4.72
C THR A 236 16.26 -1.51 -4.98
N ARG A 237 16.58 -2.26 -3.91
CA ARG A 237 17.16 -3.61 -3.97
C ARG A 237 16.11 -4.71 -4.24
N GLU A 238 14.95 -4.64 -3.58
CA GLU A 238 13.98 -5.74 -3.49
C GLU A 238 12.70 -5.51 -4.31
N ARG A 239 12.37 -4.26 -4.64
CA ARG A 239 11.07 -3.84 -5.18
C ARG A 239 11.19 -2.76 -6.26
N SER A 240 12.33 -2.67 -6.94
CA SER A 240 12.49 -1.76 -8.07
C SER A 240 11.82 -2.30 -9.33
N LEU A 241 11.25 -1.40 -10.13
CA LEU A 241 10.66 -1.72 -11.43
C LEU A 241 11.66 -2.44 -12.35
N ARG A 242 12.95 -2.05 -12.27
CA ARG A 242 14.05 -2.68 -13.02
C ARG A 242 14.18 -4.17 -12.70
N ALA A 243 14.23 -4.53 -11.42
CA ALA A 243 14.29 -5.93 -10.97
C ALA A 243 13.00 -6.70 -11.29
N SER A 244 11.84 -6.08 -11.08
CA SER A 244 10.53 -6.69 -11.41
C SER A 244 10.41 -7.01 -12.92
N VAL A 245 10.87 -6.11 -13.80
CA VAL A 245 10.90 -6.33 -15.26
C VAL A 245 11.90 -7.42 -15.66
N GLN A 246 13.07 -7.50 -15.01
CA GLN A 246 14.03 -8.59 -15.24
C GLN A 246 13.42 -9.96 -14.87
N HIS A 247 12.76 -10.06 -13.73
CA HIS A 247 12.06 -11.28 -13.32
C HIS A 247 10.92 -11.64 -14.29
N LEU A 248 10.13 -10.65 -14.74
CA LEU A 248 9.06 -10.86 -15.72
C LEU A 248 9.60 -11.40 -17.05
N ARG A 249 10.75 -10.88 -17.52
CA ARG A 249 11.41 -11.38 -18.74
C ARG A 249 11.90 -12.82 -18.59
N ALA A 250 12.40 -13.21 -17.42
CA ALA A 250 12.80 -14.59 -17.16
C ALA A 250 11.59 -15.55 -17.21
N ILE A 251 10.47 -15.15 -16.61
CA ILE A 251 9.19 -15.90 -16.68
C ILE A 251 8.69 -15.99 -18.13
N TYR A 252 8.79 -14.91 -18.91
CA TYR A 252 8.39 -14.92 -20.31
C TYR A 252 9.22 -15.91 -21.13
N ALA A 253 10.54 -15.94 -20.90
CA ALA A 253 11.45 -16.87 -21.58
C ALA A 253 11.20 -18.35 -21.22
N ASP A 254 10.75 -18.64 -20.00
CA ASP A 254 10.33 -19.97 -19.55
C ASP A 254 9.07 -20.46 -20.27
N VAL A 255 8.08 -19.58 -20.48
CA VAL A 255 6.80 -19.92 -21.13
C VAL A 255 6.92 -20.11 -22.65
N THR A 256 7.98 -19.57 -23.26
CA THR A 256 8.24 -19.67 -24.71
C THR A 256 9.15 -20.83 -25.11
N ARG A 257 9.50 -21.72 -24.18
CA ARG A 257 10.29 -22.94 -24.42
C ARG A 257 9.38 -24.17 -24.50
#